data_AF-A0A7L3BDW4-F1
#
_entry.id   AF-A0A7L3BDW4-F1
#
_cell.length_a   1.000
_cell.length_b   1.000
_cell.length_c   1.000
_cell.angle_alpha   90.00
_cell.angle_beta   90.00
_cell.angle_gamma   90.00
#
_symmetry.space_group_name_H-M   'P 1'
#
loop_
_entity.id
_entity.type
_entity.pdbx_description
1 polymer ?
#
loop_
_entity_poly.entity_id
_entity_poly.type
_entity_poly.pdbx_seq_one_letter_code
_entity_poly.pdbx_strand_id
1 'polypeptide(L)'
;QVGQVFLYFQWDSLLLEAGFLAVLVAPLRLLRGGSAAWRPHDGVTFWLVRWLLFRLMFASGVVKLTSRCPTWWGLTGEGRPGAGGASRGWGTPPPGRGSGGTAPSLRLHPMGSCCQHHSRLGTAFAPPQVLLQVLIILTGNYNFFNALTIILAFSLLDEEHVGRWLGHGKRKHSNAWPPTLWALLSVLLELSTYGLLLYWSVQSFSLEINWEKKLLDSKVAFTYHEFTMWLRAVTLPLVGLGFLSLSWEILAAGYRCACVRGCFWKLWAALQWGVFTAAAVGMFAVSLVPFTYIEYESNGKLWPGVQRMFAAVERFQVVNSYGLFRRMTGVGGRPEVVLEGSYDQRAWTEIEFMYKPGNVSAAPPVVVPHQPRLDWQMWFAALGPHTSSPWFASFVHRLLQGKED
;
A
#
# COMPACT_ATOMS: atom_id res chain seq x y z
N GLN A 1 4.23 -18.72 19.13
CA GLN A 1 4.49 -17.76 18.02
C GLN A 1 5.35 -16.66 18.58
N VAL A 2 6.52 -16.39 17.99
CA VAL A 2 7.37 -15.27 18.41
C VAL A 2 6.77 -13.97 17.84
N GLY A 3 6.58 -12.94 18.66
CA GLY A 3 6.22 -11.59 18.23
C GLY A 3 4.72 -11.19 18.20
N GLN A 4 3.78 -12.14 18.17
CA GLN A 4 2.30 -11.96 18.26
C GLN A 4 1.77 -10.51 18.20
N VAL A 5 1.47 -9.92 19.37
CA VAL A 5 0.85 -8.59 19.49
C VAL A 5 1.73 -7.49 18.88
N PHE A 6 3.06 -7.63 18.95
CA PHE A 6 4.01 -6.62 18.48
C PHE A 6 4.33 -6.72 16.98
N LEU A 7 4.02 -7.85 16.32
CA LEU A 7 4.27 -8.11 14.89
C LEU A 7 2.99 -8.37 14.06
N TYR A 8 1.81 -7.99 14.58
CA TYR A 8 0.52 -8.19 13.91
C TYR A 8 0.06 -6.96 13.11
N PHE A 9 0.95 -6.01 12.84
CA PHE A 9 0.55 -4.80 12.13
C PHE A 9 0.50 -5.00 10.62
N GLN A 10 -0.31 -4.20 9.93
CA GLN A 10 -0.49 -4.34 8.48
C GLN A 10 0.79 -4.12 7.66
N TRP A 11 1.74 -3.32 8.14
CA TRP A 11 3.04 -3.18 7.50
C TRP A 11 3.94 -4.40 7.70
N ASP A 12 3.77 -5.17 8.78
CA ASP A 12 4.46 -6.45 8.97
C ASP A 12 3.93 -7.48 7.99
N SER A 13 2.60 -7.58 7.87
CA SER A 13 1.94 -8.44 6.87
C SER A 13 2.35 -8.05 5.43
N LEU A 14 2.41 -6.75 5.13
CA LEU A 14 2.89 -6.27 3.82
C LEU A 14 4.36 -6.65 3.58
N LEU A 15 5.21 -6.54 4.61
CA LEU A 15 6.63 -6.90 4.51
C LEU A 15 6.81 -8.40 4.25
N LEU A 16 6.03 -9.25 4.93
CA LEU A 16 6.05 -10.70 4.72
C LEU A 16 5.62 -11.07 3.29
N GLU A 17 4.53 -10.48 2.81
CA GLU A 17 4.02 -10.72 1.47
C GLU A 17 4.96 -10.19 0.38
N ALA A 18 5.47 -8.96 0.53
CA ALA A 18 6.47 -8.40 -0.38
C ALA A 18 7.78 -9.19 -0.36
N GLY A 19 8.23 -9.64 0.81
CA GLY A 19 9.41 -10.49 0.97
C GLY A 19 9.24 -11.86 0.30
N PHE A 20 8.07 -12.48 0.43
CA PHE A 20 7.75 -13.72 -0.28
C PHE A 20 7.75 -13.53 -1.80
N LEU A 21 7.14 -12.44 -2.30
CA LEU A 21 7.19 -12.11 -3.73
C LEU A 21 8.62 -11.83 -4.21
N ALA A 22 9.48 -11.25 -3.38
CA ALA A 22 10.88 -11.02 -3.72
C ALA A 22 11.64 -12.33 -3.99
N VAL A 23 11.29 -13.44 -3.30
CA VAL A 23 11.84 -14.77 -3.60
C VAL A 23 11.46 -15.25 -5.00
N LEU A 24 10.24 -14.93 -5.46
CA LEU A 24 9.78 -15.26 -6.81
C LEU A 24 10.41 -14.34 -7.87
N VAL A 25 10.62 -13.06 -7.55
CA VAL A 25 11.14 -12.04 -8.48
C VAL A 25 12.65 -12.10 -8.62
N ALA A 26 13.38 -12.49 -7.57
CA ALA A 26 14.84 -12.63 -7.60
C ALA A 26 15.20 -14.08 -7.94
N PRO A 27 15.44 -14.44 -9.21
CA PRO A 27 15.87 -15.79 -9.55
C PRO A 27 17.32 -16.01 -9.11
N LEU A 28 17.55 -16.31 -7.83
CA LEU A 28 18.79 -16.81 -7.22
C LEU A 28 20.08 -16.33 -7.92
N ARG A 29 20.20 -15.03 -8.19
CA ARG A 29 21.37 -14.44 -8.87
C ARG A 29 22.60 -14.39 -7.96
N LEU A 30 22.43 -14.63 -6.65
CA LEU A 30 23.52 -14.55 -5.67
C LEU A 30 24.67 -15.55 -5.92
N LEU A 31 24.46 -16.62 -6.71
CA LEU A 31 25.47 -17.66 -6.92
C LEU A 31 26.15 -17.65 -8.29
N ARG A 32 25.74 -16.79 -9.24
CA ARG A 32 26.39 -16.75 -10.56
C ARG A 32 26.33 -15.34 -11.15
N GLY A 33 27.51 -14.70 -11.22
CA GLY A 33 27.76 -13.43 -11.91
C GLY A 33 27.60 -13.52 -13.43
N GLY A 34 26.43 -13.97 -13.89
CA GLY A 34 26.02 -13.92 -15.29
C GLY A 34 25.25 -12.63 -15.57
N SER A 35 25.44 -12.09 -16.78
CA SER A 35 24.80 -10.88 -17.30
C SER A 35 23.34 -10.71 -16.87
N ALA A 36 22.96 -9.46 -16.55
CA ALA A 36 21.63 -9.01 -16.20
C ALA A 36 20.62 -9.11 -17.37
N ALA A 37 20.66 -10.19 -18.15
CA ALA A 37 19.72 -10.43 -19.22
C ALA A 37 18.35 -10.77 -18.62
N TRP A 38 17.35 -10.00 -19.04
CA TRP A 38 15.95 -10.18 -18.70
C TRP A 38 15.50 -11.59 -19.08
N ARG A 39 14.91 -12.33 -18.14
CA ARG A 39 14.43 -13.68 -18.42
C ARG A 39 13.01 -13.61 -19.01
N PRO A 40 12.66 -14.55 -19.90
CA PRO A 40 11.32 -14.57 -20.50
C PRO A 40 10.15 -14.59 -19.51
N HIS A 41 10.34 -15.15 -18.31
CA HIS A 41 9.33 -15.27 -17.25
C HIS A 41 9.23 -14.06 -16.31
N ASP A 42 10.16 -13.10 -16.36
CA ASP A 42 10.20 -11.98 -15.41
C ASP A 42 8.91 -11.14 -15.47
N GLY A 43 8.25 -11.06 -16.63
CA GLY A 43 6.94 -10.37 -16.75
C GLY A 43 5.87 -10.92 -15.80
N VAL A 44 5.81 -12.25 -15.63
CA VAL A 44 4.79 -12.92 -14.79
C VAL A 44 5.07 -12.70 -13.30
N THR A 45 6.33 -12.72 -12.88
CA THR A 45 6.70 -12.52 -11.47
C THR A 45 6.53 -11.06 -11.06
N PHE A 46 6.94 -10.11 -11.92
CA PHE A 46 6.73 -8.68 -11.66
C PHE A 46 5.25 -8.28 -11.70
N TRP A 47 4.40 -9.00 -12.45
CA TRP A 47 2.96 -8.78 -12.42
C TRP A 47 2.38 -8.96 -11.00
N LEU A 48 2.84 -9.96 -10.24
CA LEU A 48 2.39 -10.19 -8.86
C LEU A 48 2.71 -9.02 -7.93
N VAL A 49 3.86 -8.37 -8.13
CA VAL A 49 4.25 -7.17 -7.36
C VAL A 49 3.32 -6.00 -7.67
N ARG A 50 2.95 -5.84 -8.95
CA ARG A 50 2.02 -4.80 -9.40
C ARG A 50 0.60 -5.07 -8.91
N TRP A 51 0.19 -6.35 -8.89
CA TRP A 51 -1.07 -6.79 -8.29
C TRP A 51 -1.11 -6.52 -6.78
N LEU A 52 -0.01 -6.76 -6.06
CA LEU A 52 0.12 -6.40 -4.64
C LEU A 52 -0.03 -4.89 -4.44
N LEU A 53 0.71 -4.07 -5.20
CA LEU A 53 0.61 -2.60 -5.12
C LEU A 53 -0.82 -2.13 -5.38
N PHE A 54 -1.49 -2.70 -6.40
CA PHE A 54 -2.88 -2.39 -6.71
C PHE A 54 -3.80 -2.71 -5.52
N ARG A 55 -3.73 -3.93 -4.97
CA ARG A 55 -4.54 -4.32 -3.80
C ARG A 55 -4.29 -3.41 -2.61
N LEU A 56 -3.03 -3.08 -2.33
CA LEU A 56 -2.67 -2.17 -1.25
C LEU A 56 -3.33 -0.80 -1.42
N MET A 57 -3.20 -0.20 -2.60
CA MET A 57 -3.73 1.14 -2.87
C MET A 57 -5.26 1.17 -2.90
N PHE A 58 -5.87 0.21 -3.59
CA PHE A 58 -7.31 0.10 -3.70
C PHE A 58 -7.95 -0.15 -2.33
N ALA A 59 -7.49 -1.16 -1.60
CA ALA A 59 -8.05 -1.51 -0.31
C ALA A 59 -7.86 -0.38 0.71
N SER A 60 -6.68 0.27 0.75
CA SER A 60 -6.41 1.40 1.64
C SER A 60 -7.33 2.60 1.40
N GLY A 61 -7.74 2.85 0.16
CA GLY A 61 -8.74 3.88 -0.16
C GLY A 61 -10.16 3.47 0.26
N VAL A 62 -10.58 2.26 -0.12
CA VAL A 62 -11.95 1.77 0.14
C VAL A 62 -12.23 1.62 1.63
N VAL A 63 -11.27 1.15 2.43
CA VAL A 63 -11.51 0.97 3.88
C VAL A 63 -11.82 2.28 4.59
N LYS A 64 -11.26 3.40 4.15
CA LYS A 64 -11.48 4.72 4.75
C LYS A 64 -12.93 5.14 4.61
N LEU A 65 -13.53 4.94 3.43
CA LEU A 65 -14.93 5.26 3.18
C LEU A 65 -15.87 4.22 3.82
N THR A 66 -15.56 2.92 3.72
CA THR A 66 -16.39 1.87 4.34
C THR A 66 -16.41 1.95 5.87
N SER A 67 -15.43 2.60 6.50
CA SER A 67 -15.34 2.76 7.96
C SER A 67 -16.45 3.61 8.59
N ARG A 68 -17.15 4.41 7.76
CA ARG A 68 -18.09 5.46 8.17
C ARG A 68 -17.50 6.49 9.15
N CYS A 69 -16.18 6.66 9.17
CA CYS A 69 -15.52 7.63 10.04
C CYS A 69 -15.87 9.06 9.59
N PRO A 70 -16.44 9.91 10.47
CA PRO A 70 -16.80 11.28 10.13
C PRO A 70 -15.61 12.11 9.63
N THR A 71 -14.40 11.81 10.08
CA THR A 71 -13.18 12.52 9.67
C THR A 71 -12.80 12.25 8.21
N TRP A 72 -12.97 11.00 7.75
CA TRP A 72 -12.71 10.63 6.36
C TRP A 72 -13.82 11.15 5.43
N TRP A 73 -15.08 11.03 5.86
CA TRP A 73 -16.23 11.55 5.11
C TRP A 73 -16.29 13.08 5.08
N GLY A 74 -15.79 13.74 6.13
CA GLY A 74 -15.65 15.19 6.19
C GLY A 74 -14.34 15.72 5.59
N LEU A 75 -13.49 14.86 5.03
CA LEU A 75 -12.19 15.23 4.42
C LEU A 75 -11.28 16.08 5.32
N THR A 76 -11.41 15.94 6.66
CA THR A 76 -10.67 16.73 7.66
C THR A 76 -9.44 16.00 8.23
N GLY A 77 -9.15 14.78 7.76
CA GLY A 77 -8.14 13.89 8.34
C GLY A 77 -6.71 14.42 8.36
N GLU A 78 -6.33 15.27 7.41
CA GLU A 78 -4.98 15.86 7.34
C GLU A 78 -4.86 17.19 8.12
N GLY A 79 -5.98 17.83 8.44
CA GLY A 79 -6.02 19.20 8.97
C GLY A 79 -6.10 19.31 10.49
N ARG A 80 -6.17 18.19 11.23
CA ARG A 80 -6.25 18.19 12.69
C ARG A 80 -5.05 17.47 13.31
N PRO A 81 -4.28 18.16 14.18
CA PRO A 81 -3.12 17.55 14.83
C PRO A 81 -3.61 16.51 15.83
N GLY A 82 -3.51 15.22 15.50
CA GLY A 82 -3.85 14.14 16.43
C GLY A 82 -4.18 12.79 15.83
N ALA A 83 -4.34 12.68 14.50
CA ALA A 83 -4.78 11.42 13.87
C ALA A 83 -3.64 10.47 13.44
N GLY A 84 -2.40 10.95 13.46
CA GLY A 84 -1.19 10.14 13.42
C GLY A 84 -0.19 10.74 14.40
N GLY A 85 0.83 9.98 14.81
CA GLY A 85 1.98 10.51 15.54
C GLY A 85 2.80 11.49 14.69
N ALA A 86 2.16 12.56 14.23
CA ALA A 86 2.74 13.61 13.43
C ALA A 86 3.62 14.46 14.33
N SER A 87 4.92 14.40 14.05
CA SER A 87 5.91 15.34 14.55
C SER A 87 5.50 16.76 14.15
N ARG A 88 5.08 17.57 15.13
CA ARG A 88 5.01 19.03 14.98
C ARG A 88 6.44 19.57 15.02
N GLY A 89 7.12 19.53 13.89
CA GLY A 89 8.41 20.21 13.68
C GLY A 89 8.29 21.59 13.03
N TRP A 90 7.09 22.01 12.60
CA TRP A 90 6.88 23.30 11.95
C TRP A 90 5.75 24.04 12.67
N GLY A 91 6.05 25.26 13.09
CA GLY A 91 5.18 26.12 13.88
C GLY A 91 3.77 26.22 13.30
N THR A 92 2.82 26.47 14.20
CA THR A 92 1.43 26.82 13.89
C THR A 92 1.34 27.70 12.64
N PRO A 93 0.76 27.24 11.52
CA PRO A 93 0.25 28.18 10.54
C PRO A 93 -0.95 28.89 11.18
N PRO A 94 -1.17 30.19 10.88
CA PRO A 94 -2.29 30.94 11.42
C PRO A 94 -3.63 30.25 11.12
N PRO A 95 -4.68 30.50 11.93
CA PRO A 95 -5.99 29.87 11.78
C PRO A 95 -6.61 30.32 10.46
N GLY A 96 -6.38 29.58 9.38
CA GLY A 96 -6.77 30.00 8.04
C GLY A 96 -6.21 29.19 6.88
N ARG A 97 -5.24 28.30 7.07
CA ARG A 97 -4.79 27.34 6.03
C ARG A 97 -5.27 25.92 6.33
N GLY A 98 -6.55 25.69 6.09
CA GLY A 98 -7.13 24.34 6.02
C GLY A 98 -7.15 23.79 4.59
N SER A 99 -7.24 22.47 4.49
CA SER A 99 -7.82 21.72 3.34
C SER A 99 -7.11 21.77 1.97
N GLY A 100 -5.80 21.48 1.92
CA GLY A 100 -5.11 21.13 0.66
C GLY A 100 -4.76 19.64 0.49
N GLY A 101 -4.75 18.84 1.58
CA GLY A 101 -4.07 17.54 1.61
C GLY A 101 -4.94 16.30 1.40
N THR A 102 -6.26 16.40 1.54
CA THR A 102 -7.15 15.22 1.60
C THR A 102 -7.63 14.71 0.24
N ALA A 103 -7.66 15.57 -0.80
CA ALA A 103 -8.08 15.18 -2.15
C ALA A 103 -7.15 14.16 -2.86
N PRO A 104 -5.81 14.18 -2.73
CA PRO A 104 -4.96 13.25 -3.48
C PRO A 104 -4.91 11.82 -2.91
N SER A 105 -5.37 11.57 -1.69
CA SER A 105 -5.25 10.26 -1.00
C SER A 105 -6.42 9.31 -1.26
N LEU A 106 -7.44 9.75 -2.00
CA LEU A 106 -8.59 8.95 -2.44
C LEU A 106 -8.59 8.75 -3.96
N ARG A 107 -7.40 8.63 -4.55
CA ARG A 107 -7.24 8.19 -5.94
C ARG A 107 -7.55 6.70 -6.06
N LEU A 108 -8.79 6.40 -6.42
CA LEU A 108 -9.18 5.11 -6.95
C LEU A 108 -8.47 4.91 -8.30
N HIS A 109 -7.35 4.18 -8.27
CA HIS A 109 -6.61 3.83 -9.47
C HIS A 109 -7.44 2.87 -10.33
N PRO A 110 -7.71 3.19 -11.60
CA PRO A 110 -8.18 2.20 -12.54
C PRO A 110 -7.10 1.12 -12.71
N MET A 111 -7.50 -0.15 -12.75
CA MET A 111 -6.62 -1.31 -13.03
C MET A 111 -5.89 -1.28 -14.37
N GLY A 112 -6.03 -0.22 -15.17
CA GLY A 112 -5.27 -0.01 -16.41
C GLY A 112 -3.74 -0.06 -16.22
N SER A 113 -3.26 0.06 -14.98
CA SER A 113 -1.83 -0.07 -14.63
C SER A 113 -1.31 -1.52 -14.58
N CYS A 114 -2.19 -2.53 -14.54
CA CYS A 114 -1.79 -3.95 -14.57
C CYS A 114 -1.47 -4.45 -15.99
N CYS A 115 -1.99 -3.78 -17.03
CA CYS A 115 -1.72 -4.10 -18.43
C CYS A 115 -0.35 -3.54 -18.87
N GLN A 116 0.67 -4.38 -18.82
CA GLN A 116 2.08 -4.01 -19.00
C GLN A 116 2.53 -3.60 -20.40
N HIS A 117 1.64 -3.53 -21.40
CA HIS A 117 2.10 -3.22 -22.76
C HIS A 117 2.14 -1.72 -23.09
N HIS A 118 1.67 -0.85 -22.20
CA HIS A 118 1.86 0.59 -22.34
C HIS A 118 2.89 1.09 -21.32
N SER A 119 4.15 1.13 -21.76
CA SER A 119 5.30 1.76 -21.08
C SER A 119 5.05 3.17 -20.54
N ARG A 120 3.99 3.84 -21.02
CA ARG A 120 3.59 5.20 -20.65
C ARG A 120 2.60 5.29 -19.48
N LEU A 121 1.70 4.31 -19.29
CA LEU A 121 0.77 4.34 -18.16
C LEU A 121 1.52 4.14 -16.83
N GLY A 122 2.49 3.21 -16.78
CA GLY A 122 3.31 3.01 -15.58
C GLY A 122 4.05 4.27 -15.14
N THR A 123 4.59 5.03 -16.10
CA THR A 123 5.25 6.33 -15.85
C THR A 123 4.30 7.46 -15.51
N ALA A 124 3.04 7.35 -15.91
CA ALA A 124 2.00 8.30 -15.52
C ALA A 124 1.66 8.10 -14.02
N PHE A 125 1.50 6.86 -13.56
CA PHE A 125 1.02 6.57 -12.21
C PHE A 125 2.10 6.51 -11.13
N ALA A 126 3.32 6.08 -11.45
CA ALA A 126 4.38 5.91 -10.45
C ALA A 126 4.83 7.24 -9.81
N PRO A 127 5.11 8.34 -10.55
CA PRO A 127 5.61 9.58 -9.94
C PRO A 127 4.63 10.25 -8.97
N PRO A 128 3.31 10.38 -9.27
CA PRO A 128 2.35 10.89 -8.30
C PRO A 128 2.28 10.04 -7.03
N GLN A 129 2.41 8.73 -7.17
CA GLN A 129 2.41 7.82 -6.03
C GLN A 129 3.66 7.97 -5.18
N VAL A 130 4.85 8.02 -5.79
CA VAL A 130 6.11 8.26 -5.08
C VAL A 130 6.08 9.62 -4.40
N LEU A 131 5.61 10.67 -5.09
CA LEU A 131 5.45 12.01 -4.51
C LEU A 131 4.52 11.98 -3.29
N LEU A 132 3.37 11.30 -3.38
CA LEU A 132 2.45 11.15 -2.26
C LEU A 132 3.15 10.47 -1.06
N GLN A 133 3.85 9.35 -1.29
CA GLN A 133 4.56 8.65 -0.23
C GLN A 133 5.68 9.50 0.38
N VAL A 134 6.42 10.27 -0.43
CA VAL A 134 7.46 11.19 0.05
C VAL A 134 6.83 12.31 0.90
N LEU A 135 5.71 12.89 0.47
CA LEU A 135 5.00 13.88 1.28
C LEU A 135 4.55 13.30 2.61
N ILE A 136 4.02 12.07 2.64
CA ILE A 136 3.64 11.38 3.89
C ILE A 136 4.85 11.13 4.79
N ILE A 137 6.02 10.79 4.23
CA ILE A 137 7.27 10.65 4.99
C ILE A 137 7.70 12.00 5.59
N LEU A 138 7.57 13.08 4.84
CA LEU A 138 7.95 14.43 5.29
C LEU A 138 6.99 14.98 6.34
N THR A 139 5.70 14.62 6.29
CA THR A 139 4.67 15.13 7.22
C THR A 139 4.42 14.22 8.42
N GLY A 140 4.87 12.96 8.40
CA GLY A 140 4.61 12.02 9.48
C GLY A 140 5.65 10.91 9.66
N ASN A 141 5.72 10.39 10.88
CA ASN A 141 6.66 9.34 11.26
C ASN A 141 6.01 7.95 11.08
N TYR A 142 5.90 7.50 9.83
CA TYR A 142 5.18 6.28 9.44
C TYR A 142 6.13 5.13 9.05
N ASN A 143 7.04 4.74 9.94
CA ASN A 143 7.86 3.51 9.85
C ASN A 143 8.46 3.22 8.44
N PHE A 144 8.75 1.96 8.10
CA PHE A 144 9.22 1.51 6.79
C PHE A 144 8.11 1.34 5.74
N PHE A 145 6.83 1.53 6.11
CA PHE A 145 5.69 1.26 5.23
C PHE A 145 5.70 2.10 3.95
N ASN A 146 5.96 3.40 4.08
CA ASN A 146 5.98 4.31 2.93
C ASN A 146 7.16 3.98 2.00
N ALA A 147 8.33 3.67 2.57
CA ALA A 147 9.50 3.25 1.81
C ALA A 147 9.23 1.95 1.04
N LEU A 148 8.60 0.97 1.68
CA LEU A 148 8.18 -0.28 1.03
C LEU A 148 7.19 -0.01 -0.11
N THR A 149 6.23 0.90 0.09
CA THR A 149 5.27 1.28 -0.96
C THR A 149 5.95 1.99 -2.14
N ILE A 150 6.96 2.82 -1.89
CA ILE A 150 7.79 3.44 -2.95
C ILE A 150 8.54 2.37 -3.75
N ILE A 151 9.14 1.39 -3.06
CA ILE A 151 9.83 0.27 -3.72
C ILE A 151 8.87 -0.53 -4.59
N LEU A 152 7.66 -0.82 -4.10
CA LEU A 152 6.61 -1.47 -4.89
C LEU A 152 6.19 -0.61 -6.08
N ALA A 153 6.11 0.72 -5.94
CA ALA A 153 5.78 1.64 -7.02
C ALA A 153 6.82 1.65 -8.14
N PHE A 154 8.09 1.37 -7.85
CA PHE A 154 9.11 1.22 -8.90
C PHE A 154 8.86 0.02 -9.82
N SER A 155 8.09 -0.98 -9.39
CA SER A 155 7.67 -2.07 -10.30
C SER A 155 6.83 -1.57 -11.48
N LEU A 156 6.24 -0.37 -11.40
CA LEU A 156 5.48 0.24 -12.49
C LEU A 156 6.36 0.94 -13.53
N LEU A 157 7.63 1.25 -13.20
CA LEU A 157 8.54 1.91 -14.14
C LEU A 157 9.07 0.91 -15.17
N ASP A 158 9.12 1.36 -16.43
CA ASP A 158 9.61 0.55 -17.54
C ASP A 158 11.14 0.58 -17.66
N GLU A 159 11.74 -0.45 -18.28
CA GLU A 159 13.20 -0.60 -18.41
C GLU A 159 13.87 0.59 -19.11
N GLU A 160 13.19 1.20 -20.08
CA GLU A 160 13.70 2.38 -20.80
C GLU A 160 13.83 3.63 -19.92
N HIS A 161 13.06 3.71 -18.83
CA HIS A 161 13.08 4.83 -17.90
C HIS A 161 14.15 4.64 -16.84
N VAL A 162 14.25 3.42 -16.29
CA VAL A 162 15.32 3.04 -15.36
C VAL A 162 16.69 3.10 -16.05
N GLY A 163 16.78 2.63 -17.30
CA GLY A 163 18.00 2.73 -18.11
C GLY A 163 18.43 4.19 -18.36
N ARG A 164 17.47 5.10 -18.61
CA ARG A 164 17.76 6.54 -18.75
C ARG A 164 18.32 7.16 -17.46
N TRP A 165 17.78 6.80 -16.30
CA TRP A 165 18.31 7.27 -15.00
C TRP A 165 19.69 6.68 -14.68
N LEU A 166 19.94 5.44 -15.10
CA LEU A 166 21.23 4.75 -14.95
C LEU A 166 22.24 5.08 -16.08
N GLY A 167 22.00 6.12 -16.87
CA GLY A 167 22.91 6.57 -17.93
C GLY A 167 23.06 5.62 -19.12
N HIS A 168 22.21 4.60 -19.24
CA HIS A 168 22.22 3.70 -20.39
C HIS A 168 21.53 4.37 -21.59
N GLY A 169 22.26 4.52 -22.69
CA GLY A 169 21.76 5.11 -23.93
C GLY A 169 20.57 4.34 -24.51
N LYS A 170 19.66 5.07 -25.19
CA LYS A 170 18.47 4.49 -25.84
C LYS A 170 18.85 3.27 -26.68
N ARG A 171 18.33 2.08 -26.31
CA ARG A 171 18.28 0.96 -27.26
C ARG A 171 17.29 1.33 -28.36
N LYS A 172 17.78 1.53 -29.59
CA LYS A 172 16.93 1.68 -30.77
C LYS A 172 16.16 0.37 -30.99
N HIS A 173 14.92 0.30 -30.53
CA HIS A 173 14.01 -0.74 -30.98
C HIS A 173 13.52 -0.39 -32.39
N SER A 174 13.95 -1.16 -33.39
CA SER A 174 13.40 -1.12 -34.75
C SER A 174 12.05 -1.82 -34.74
N ASN A 175 10.95 -1.08 -34.62
CA ASN A 175 9.61 -1.64 -34.84
C ASN A 175 8.98 -1.00 -36.08
N ALA A 176 8.47 -1.85 -36.98
CA ALA A 176 8.09 -1.57 -38.36
C ALA A 176 6.67 -0.97 -38.53
N TRP A 177 6.14 -0.25 -37.53
CA TRP A 177 4.85 0.43 -37.59
C TRP A 177 5.07 1.94 -37.51
N PRO A 178 4.26 2.79 -38.18
CA PRO A 178 4.47 4.23 -38.13
C PRO A 178 4.38 4.70 -36.66
N PRO A 179 5.47 5.23 -36.09
CA PRO A 179 5.61 5.48 -34.65
C PRO A 179 4.70 6.61 -34.13
N THR A 180 3.99 7.30 -35.02
CA THR A 180 3.17 8.47 -34.72
C THR A 180 1.75 8.10 -34.26
N LEU A 181 1.08 7.13 -34.88
CA LEU A 181 -0.31 6.80 -34.54
C LEU A 181 -0.43 6.10 -33.18
N TRP A 182 0.38 5.09 -32.92
CA TRP A 182 0.39 4.41 -31.61
C TRP A 182 0.84 5.34 -30.47
N ALA A 183 1.82 6.20 -30.73
CA ALA A 183 2.23 7.21 -29.75
C ALA A 183 1.10 8.22 -29.49
N LEU A 184 0.42 8.71 -30.53
CA LEU A 184 -0.74 9.60 -30.38
C LEU A 184 -1.86 8.92 -29.58
N LEU A 185 -2.25 7.70 -29.95
CA LEU A 185 -3.28 6.92 -29.25
C LEU A 185 -2.93 6.70 -27.78
N SER A 186 -1.66 6.40 -27.48
CA SER A 186 -1.20 6.22 -26.10
C SER A 186 -1.28 7.50 -25.26
N VAL A 187 -0.92 8.65 -25.85
CA VAL A 187 -1.00 9.97 -25.19
C VAL A 187 -2.46 10.38 -25.01
N LEU A 188 -3.31 10.15 -26.01
CA LEU A 188 -4.75 10.41 -25.90
C LEU A 188 -5.39 9.55 -24.82
N LEU A 189 -5.00 8.27 -24.71
CA LEU A 189 -5.46 7.38 -23.65
C LEU A 189 -5.00 7.87 -22.26
N GLU A 190 -3.76 8.32 -22.14
CA GLU A 190 -3.21 8.88 -20.90
C GLU A 190 -3.95 10.17 -20.49
N LEU A 191 -4.10 11.12 -21.41
CA LEU A 191 -4.84 12.36 -21.18
C LEU A 191 -6.31 12.09 -20.86
N SER A 192 -6.94 11.14 -21.56
CA SER A 192 -8.31 10.71 -21.26
C SER A 192 -8.42 10.11 -19.87
N THR A 193 -7.45 9.29 -19.45
CA THR A 193 -7.45 8.69 -18.11
C THR A 193 -7.31 9.75 -17.02
N TYR A 194 -6.41 10.72 -17.20
CA TYR A 194 -6.29 11.85 -16.26
C TYR A 194 -7.50 12.76 -16.27
N GLY A 195 -8.05 13.05 -17.45
CA GLY A 195 -9.25 13.86 -17.61
C GLY A 195 -10.46 13.21 -16.93
N LEU A 196 -10.67 11.91 -17.11
CA LEU A 196 -11.71 11.15 -16.43
C LEU A 196 -11.47 11.10 -14.92
N LEU A 197 -10.23 10.87 -14.48
CA LEU A 197 -9.90 10.86 -13.05
C LEU A 197 -10.17 12.23 -12.41
N LEU A 198 -9.79 13.32 -13.08
CA LEU A 198 -10.07 14.68 -12.63
C LEU A 198 -11.58 14.96 -12.61
N TYR A 199 -12.28 14.63 -13.69
CA TYR A 199 -13.73 14.78 -13.79
C TYR A 199 -14.47 14.04 -12.67
N TRP A 200 -14.16 12.75 -12.46
CA TRP A 200 -14.74 11.97 -11.38
C TRP A 200 -14.33 12.46 -10.00
N SER A 201 -13.12 12.99 -9.83
CA SER A 201 -12.70 13.60 -8.56
C SER A 201 -13.49 14.88 -8.26
N VAL A 202 -13.70 15.74 -9.26
CA VAL A 202 -14.53 16.94 -9.13
C VAL A 202 -15.97 16.57 -8.81
N GLN A 203 -16.53 15.57 -9.52
CA GLN A 203 -17.90 15.12 -9.30
C GLN A 203 -18.09 14.43 -7.95
N SER A 204 -17.14 13.60 -7.51
CA SER A 204 -17.26 12.81 -6.27
C SER A 204 -16.96 13.62 -5.01
N PHE A 205 -16.13 14.66 -5.12
CA PHE A 205 -15.68 15.48 -3.99
C PHE A 205 -16.12 16.95 -4.06
N SER A 206 -17.05 17.30 -4.97
CA SER A 206 -17.62 18.64 -5.16
C SER A 206 -16.60 19.74 -4.88
N LEU A 207 -15.53 19.77 -5.69
CA LEU A 207 -14.41 20.67 -5.47
C LEU A 207 -14.83 22.11 -5.84
N GLU A 208 -15.01 22.95 -4.83
CA GLU A 208 -15.36 24.36 -5.00
C GLU A 208 -14.14 25.24 -4.68
N ILE A 209 -13.76 26.10 -5.62
CA ILE A 209 -12.67 27.06 -5.41
C ILE A 209 -13.28 28.34 -4.84
N ASN A 210 -13.10 28.57 -3.54
CA ASN A 210 -13.51 29.82 -2.92
C ASN A 210 -12.41 30.87 -3.12
N TRP A 211 -12.53 31.66 -4.20
CA TRP A 211 -11.54 32.65 -4.62
C TRP A 211 -11.28 33.74 -3.56
N GLU A 212 -12.28 34.09 -2.75
CA GLU A 212 -12.14 35.10 -1.69
C GLU A 212 -11.27 34.61 -0.54
N LYS A 213 -11.39 33.33 -0.16
CA LYS A 213 -10.61 32.75 0.94
C LYS A 213 -9.32 32.08 0.48
N LYS A 214 -9.10 31.95 -0.83
CA LYS A 214 -8.04 31.10 -1.44
C LYS A 214 -8.04 29.68 -0.85
N LEU A 215 -9.22 29.18 -0.51
CA LEU A 215 -9.41 27.85 0.06
C LEU A 215 -10.16 26.98 -0.94
N LEU A 216 -9.67 25.74 -1.09
CA LEU A 216 -10.37 24.67 -1.79
C LEU A 216 -11.36 24.07 -0.78
N ASP A 217 -12.67 24.26 -1.00
CA ASP A 217 -13.71 23.53 -0.27
C ASP A 217 -13.95 22.21 -1.00
N SER A 218 -14.07 21.12 -0.24
CA SER A 218 -14.27 19.78 -0.79
C SER A 218 -15.24 19.03 0.10
N LYS A 219 -16.28 18.46 -0.50
CA LYS A 219 -17.34 17.71 0.21
C LYS A 219 -17.63 16.44 -0.54
N VAL A 220 -17.81 15.34 0.18
CA VAL A 220 -18.19 14.07 -0.46
C VAL A 220 -19.61 14.21 -1.01
N ALA A 221 -19.74 14.10 -2.32
CA ALA A 221 -20.99 14.37 -3.06
C ALA A 221 -21.90 13.15 -3.19
N PHE A 222 -21.46 11.98 -2.73
CA PHE A 222 -22.17 10.72 -2.81
C PHE A 222 -22.53 10.19 -1.42
N THR A 223 -23.56 9.37 -1.35
CA THR A 223 -23.99 8.73 -0.11
C THR A 223 -23.24 7.42 0.14
N TYR A 224 -23.24 6.95 1.39
CA TYR A 224 -22.67 5.64 1.74
C TYR A 224 -23.33 4.49 0.95
N HIS A 225 -24.63 4.60 0.67
CA HIS A 225 -25.36 3.57 -0.05
C HIS A 225 -24.91 3.49 -1.51
N GLU A 226 -24.81 4.63 -2.20
CA GLU A 226 -24.29 4.71 -3.58
C GLU A 226 -22.86 4.17 -3.66
N PHE A 227 -22.01 4.52 -2.69
CA PHE A 227 -20.64 3.99 -2.62
C PHE A 227 -20.59 2.46 -2.48
N THR A 228 -21.45 1.90 -1.62
CA THR A 228 -21.50 0.45 -1.41
C THR A 228 -22.04 -0.27 -2.66
N MET A 229 -23.03 0.31 -3.33
CA MET A 229 -23.55 -0.21 -4.60
C MET A 229 -22.49 -0.18 -5.71
N TRP A 230 -21.73 0.91 -5.80
CA TRP A 230 -20.59 1.02 -6.71
C TRP A 230 -19.51 -0.03 -6.40
N LEU A 231 -19.18 -0.22 -5.11
CA LEU A 231 -18.17 -1.18 -4.68
C LEU A 231 -18.57 -2.62 -5.04
N ARG A 232 -19.83 -2.99 -4.84
CA ARG A 232 -20.42 -4.26 -5.28
C ARG A 232 -20.30 -4.46 -6.79
N ALA A 233 -20.62 -3.43 -7.56
CA ALA A 233 -20.57 -3.48 -9.01
C ALA A 233 -19.13 -3.63 -9.55
N VAL A 234 -18.15 -3.03 -8.88
CA VAL A 234 -16.77 -2.94 -9.38
C VAL A 234 -15.87 -4.09 -8.90
N THR A 235 -16.12 -4.68 -7.73
CA THR A 235 -15.21 -5.68 -7.12
C THR A 235 -14.97 -6.90 -8.02
N LEU A 236 -16.01 -7.53 -8.57
CA LEU A 236 -15.86 -8.70 -9.45
C LEU A 236 -15.27 -8.35 -10.84
N PRO A 237 -15.68 -7.27 -11.52
CA PRO A 237 -15.00 -6.80 -12.72
C PRO A 237 -13.51 -6.55 -12.51
N LEU A 238 -13.08 -6.00 -11.36
CA LEU A 238 -11.66 -5.84 -11.05
C LEU A 238 -10.94 -7.19 -10.96
N VAL A 239 -11.55 -8.20 -10.33
CA VAL A 239 -11.00 -9.57 -10.33
C VAL A 239 -10.87 -10.10 -11.77
N GLY A 240 -11.88 -9.89 -12.60
CA GLY A 240 -11.86 -10.27 -14.01
C GLY A 240 -10.76 -9.55 -14.81
N LEU A 241 -10.58 -8.25 -14.61
CA LEU A 241 -9.50 -7.47 -15.23
C LEU A 241 -8.12 -7.98 -14.77
N GLY A 242 -7.98 -8.35 -13.50
CA GLY A 242 -6.75 -8.95 -12.96
C GLY A 242 -6.45 -10.30 -13.63
N PHE A 243 -7.47 -11.14 -13.79
CA PHE A 243 -7.35 -12.42 -14.48
C PHE A 243 -6.95 -12.26 -15.95
N LEU A 244 -7.60 -11.35 -16.68
CA LEU A 244 -7.27 -11.05 -18.08
C LEU A 244 -5.85 -10.50 -18.23
N SER A 245 -5.45 -9.62 -17.32
CA SER A 245 -4.11 -9.03 -17.28
C SER A 245 -3.03 -10.08 -17.00
N LEU A 246 -3.23 -10.95 -16.01
CA LEU A 246 -2.31 -12.06 -15.73
C LEU A 246 -2.23 -13.04 -16.90
N SER A 247 -3.38 -13.38 -17.49
CA SER A 247 -3.45 -14.29 -18.64
C SER A 247 -2.65 -13.74 -19.82
N TRP A 248 -2.75 -12.44 -20.09
CA TRP A 248 -1.94 -11.77 -21.11
C TRP A 248 -0.43 -11.89 -20.84
N GLU A 249 0.02 -11.61 -19.61
CA GLU A 249 1.44 -11.72 -19.26
C GLU A 249 1.96 -13.16 -19.35
N ILE A 250 1.13 -14.15 -18.99
CA ILE A 250 1.47 -15.57 -19.14
C ILE A 250 1.65 -15.93 -20.62
N LEU A 251 0.73 -15.50 -21.49
CA LEU A 251 0.81 -15.74 -22.93
C LEU A 251 2.00 -15.02 -23.57
N ALA A 252 2.23 -13.76 -23.22
CA ALA A 252 3.37 -12.99 -23.70
C ALA A 252 4.70 -13.60 -23.27
N ALA A 253 4.82 -14.04 -22.01
CA ALA A 253 5.99 -14.75 -21.51
C ALA A 253 6.17 -16.11 -22.21
N GLY A 254 5.08 -16.83 -22.45
CA GLY A 254 5.08 -18.10 -23.19
C GLY A 254 5.58 -17.93 -24.62
N TYR A 255 5.14 -16.87 -25.31
CA TYR A 255 5.63 -16.51 -26.64
C TYR A 255 7.14 -16.20 -26.62
N ARG A 256 7.63 -15.41 -25.66
CA ARG A 256 9.07 -15.12 -25.51
C ARG A 256 9.89 -16.39 -25.26
N CYS A 257 9.37 -17.34 -24.46
CA CYS A 257 10.01 -18.63 -24.25
C CYS A 257 10.11 -19.45 -25.54
N ALA A 258 9.07 -19.40 -26.38
CA ALA A 258 9.05 -20.11 -27.66
C ALA A 258 10.07 -19.57 -28.67
N CYS A 259 10.42 -18.28 -28.58
CA CYS A 259 11.39 -17.60 -29.44
C CYS A 259 12.86 -17.81 -29.04
N VAL A 260 13.15 -18.50 -27.92
CA VAL A 260 14.53 -18.79 -27.51
C VAL A 260 15.20 -19.76 -28.49
N ARG A 261 16.44 -19.46 -28.88
CA ARG A 261 17.24 -20.30 -29.78
C ARG A 261 17.83 -21.51 -29.04
N GLY A 262 17.73 -22.69 -29.66
CA GLY A 262 18.28 -23.95 -29.14
C GLY A 262 17.28 -24.77 -28.32
N CYS A 263 17.26 -26.08 -28.55
CA CYS A 263 16.28 -27.00 -27.95
C CYS A 263 16.38 -27.06 -26.41
N PHE A 264 17.61 -27.18 -25.88
CA PHE A 264 17.85 -27.24 -24.43
C PHE A 264 17.40 -25.96 -23.72
N TRP A 265 17.76 -24.78 -24.25
CA TRP A 265 17.38 -23.50 -23.67
C TRP A 265 15.89 -23.22 -23.78
N LYS A 266 15.25 -23.67 -24.86
CA LYS A 266 13.79 -23.60 -25.02
C LYS A 266 13.07 -24.48 -24.00
N LEU A 267 13.54 -25.71 -23.77
CA LEU A 267 12.99 -26.60 -22.75
C LEU A 267 13.17 -26.03 -21.34
N TRP A 268 14.36 -25.51 -21.03
CA TRP A 268 14.66 -24.88 -19.74
C TRP A 268 13.81 -23.62 -19.50
N ALA A 269 13.68 -22.75 -20.50
CA ALA A 269 12.83 -21.57 -20.42
C ALA A 269 11.35 -21.94 -20.24
N ALA A 270 10.87 -22.97 -20.95
CA ALA A 270 9.51 -23.48 -20.80
C ALA A 270 9.26 -24.07 -19.40
N LEU A 271 10.22 -24.80 -18.84
CA LEU A 271 10.14 -25.31 -17.46
C LEU A 271 10.05 -24.17 -16.44
N GLN A 272 10.94 -23.17 -16.57
CA GLN A 272 10.93 -21.99 -15.69
C GLN A 272 9.59 -21.24 -15.81
N TRP A 273 9.13 -20.98 -17.03
CA TRP A 273 7.83 -20.37 -17.28
C TRP A 273 6.70 -21.17 -16.63
N GLY A 274 6.65 -22.49 -16.79
CA GLY A 274 5.64 -23.34 -16.17
C GLY A 274 5.60 -23.23 -14.65
N VAL A 275 6.76 -23.27 -13.99
CA VAL A 275 6.86 -23.14 -12.52
C VAL A 275 6.40 -21.76 -12.05
N PHE A 276 6.91 -20.68 -12.67
CA PHE A 276 6.56 -19.32 -12.26
C PHE A 276 5.11 -18.96 -12.61
N THR A 277 4.58 -19.46 -13.70
CA THR A 277 3.15 -19.34 -14.05
C THR A 277 2.28 -20.07 -13.03
N ALA A 278 2.63 -21.30 -12.65
CA ALA A 278 1.88 -22.02 -11.62
C ALA A 278 1.91 -21.28 -10.27
N ALA A 279 3.08 -20.78 -9.87
CA ALA A 279 3.22 -19.96 -8.66
C ALA A 279 2.40 -18.67 -8.73
N ALA A 280 2.41 -17.97 -9.86
CA ALA A 280 1.66 -16.72 -10.04
C ALA A 280 0.15 -16.93 -10.06
N VAL A 281 -0.34 -17.98 -10.73
CA VAL A 281 -1.77 -18.34 -10.72
C VAL A 281 -2.20 -18.75 -9.31
N GLY A 282 -1.39 -19.52 -8.59
CA GLY A 282 -1.65 -19.88 -7.19
C GLY A 282 -1.71 -18.66 -6.28
N MET A 283 -0.72 -17.77 -6.36
CA MET A 283 -0.67 -16.52 -5.60
C MET A 283 -1.85 -15.61 -5.92
N PHE A 284 -2.18 -15.45 -7.19
CA PHE A 284 -3.34 -14.67 -7.61
C PHE A 284 -4.64 -15.26 -7.05
N ALA A 285 -4.87 -16.56 -7.23
CA ALA A 285 -6.08 -17.23 -6.73
C ALA A 285 -6.25 -17.04 -5.22
N VAL A 286 -5.21 -17.34 -4.43
CA VAL A 286 -5.24 -17.19 -2.98
C VAL A 286 -5.46 -15.72 -2.57
N SER A 287 -4.92 -14.77 -3.33
CA SER A 287 -5.11 -13.34 -3.05
C SER A 287 -6.53 -12.81 -3.25
N LEU A 288 -7.37 -13.52 -3.99
CA LEU A 288 -8.76 -13.12 -4.22
C LEU A 288 -9.59 -13.16 -2.93
N VAL A 289 -9.27 -14.07 -2.01
CA VAL A 289 -9.99 -14.21 -0.73
C VAL A 289 -9.87 -12.94 0.11
N PRO A 290 -8.67 -12.47 0.51
CA PRO A 290 -8.55 -11.24 1.28
C PRO A 290 -8.92 -9.98 0.50
N PHE A 291 -8.80 -9.99 -0.83
CA PHE A 291 -9.26 -8.87 -1.67
C PHE A 291 -10.78 -8.71 -1.62
N THR A 292 -11.52 -9.82 -1.63
CA THR A 292 -12.99 -9.80 -1.60
C THR A 292 -13.56 -9.58 -0.20
N TYR A 293 -12.76 -9.61 0.88
CA TYR A 293 -13.24 -9.20 2.22
C TYR A 293 -13.74 -7.77 2.28
N ILE A 294 -13.34 -6.94 1.31
CA ILE A 294 -13.83 -5.57 1.15
C ILE A 294 -15.36 -5.56 0.92
N GLU A 295 -15.91 -6.58 0.25
CA GLU A 295 -17.35 -6.74 -0.01
C GLU A 295 -17.80 -8.17 0.29
N TYR A 296 -18.46 -8.34 1.44
CA TYR A 296 -18.85 -9.64 1.99
C TYR A 296 -19.62 -10.55 1.00
N GLU A 297 -20.57 -10.00 0.24
CA GLU A 297 -21.36 -10.76 -0.73
C GLU A 297 -20.52 -11.34 -1.88
N SER A 298 -19.43 -10.67 -2.24
CA SER A 298 -18.53 -11.14 -3.31
C SER A 298 -17.63 -12.28 -2.83
N ASN A 299 -17.23 -12.27 -1.56
CA ASN A 299 -16.42 -13.33 -0.97
C ASN A 299 -17.15 -14.69 -0.97
N GLY A 300 -18.46 -14.69 -0.70
CA GLY A 300 -19.30 -15.88 -0.74
C GLY A 300 -19.49 -16.48 -2.15
N LYS A 301 -19.20 -15.72 -3.21
CA LYS A 301 -19.28 -16.18 -4.60
C LYS A 301 -17.98 -16.83 -5.11
N LEU A 302 -16.90 -16.78 -4.34
CA LEU A 302 -15.64 -17.40 -4.72
C LEU A 302 -15.74 -18.94 -4.72
N TRP A 303 -15.00 -19.57 -5.62
CA TRP A 303 -14.94 -21.03 -5.69
C TRP A 303 -14.40 -21.61 -4.36
N PRO A 304 -15.08 -22.59 -3.73
CA PRO A 304 -14.66 -23.13 -2.43
C PRO A 304 -13.23 -23.71 -2.42
N GLY A 305 -12.73 -24.16 -3.57
CA GLY A 305 -11.33 -24.60 -3.71
C GLY A 305 -10.33 -23.49 -3.36
N VAL A 306 -10.60 -22.25 -3.78
CA VAL A 306 -9.75 -21.09 -3.51
C VAL A 306 -9.75 -20.74 -2.02
N GLN A 307 -10.90 -20.84 -1.36
CA GLN A 307 -11.00 -20.63 0.09
C GLN A 307 -10.21 -21.68 0.87
N ARG A 308 -10.24 -22.96 0.47
CA ARG A 308 -9.42 -24.01 1.09
C ARG A 308 -7.92 -23.79 0.88
N MET A 309 -7.52 -23.37 -0.33
CA MET A 309 -6.12 -23.02 -0.61
C MET A 309 -5.65 -21.86 0.26
N PHE A 310 -6.48 -20.82 0.42
CA PHE A 310 -6.19 -19.70 1.31
C PHE A 310 -6.07 -20.15 2.77
N ALA A 311 -7.01 -20.94 3.29
CA ALA A 311 -6.96 -21.46 4.66
C ALA A 311 -5.68 -22.28 4.93
N ALA A 312 -5.15 -23.00 3.92
CA ALA A 312 -3.91 -23.75 4.06
C ALA A 312 -2.66 -22.87 4.19
N VAL A 313 -2.67 -21.66 3.58
CA VAL A 313 -1.50 -20.77 3.56
C VAL A 313 -1.63 -19.53 4.45
N GLU A 314 -2.80 -19.30 5.03
CA GLU A 314 -3.09 -18.16 5.92
C GLU A 314 -2.10 -18.06 7.07
N ARG A 315 -1.67 -19.20 7.63
CA ARG A 315 -0.69 -19.27 8.72
C ARG A 315 0.67 -18.66 8.35
N PHE A 316 1.02 -18.65 7.07
CA PHE A 316 2.28 -18.10 6.56
C PHE A 316 2.18 -16.62 6.18
N GLN A 317 0.99 -16.01 6.24
CA GLN A 317 0.75 -14.60 5.89
C GLN A 317 1.28 -14.23 4.50
N VAL A 318 1.23 -15.19 3.56
CA VAL A 318 1.70 -15.03 2.18
C VAL A 318 0.79 -14.10 1.38
N VAL A 319 -0.50 -14.02 1.75
CA VAL A 319 -1.43 -13.03 1.20
C VAL A 319 -2.33 -12.44 2.28
N ASN A 320 -2.51 -11.12 2.27
CA ASN A 320 -3.18 -10.39 3.33
C ASN A 320 -4.22 -9.38 2.82
N SER A 321 -5.10 -8.94 3.72
CA SER A 321 -6.03 -7.82 3.51
C SER A 321 -5.42 -6.52 4.02
N TYR A 322 -5.57 -5.43 3.27
CA TYR A 322 -5.02 -4.12 3.64
C TYR A 322 -6.13 -3.14 4.03
N GLY A 323 -5.90 -2.36 5.08
CA GLY A 323 -6.90 -1.44 5.60
C GLY A 323 -6.33 -0.43 6.59
N LEU A 324 -5.28 0.28 6.18
CA LEU A 324 -4.55 1.18 7.07
C LEU A 324 -5.40 2.36 7.50
N PHE A 325 -5.37 2.68 8.79
CA PHE A 325 -6.07 3.81 9.39
C PHE A 325 -7.56 3.89 9.03
N ARG A 326 -8.23 2.72 9.03
CA ARG A 326 -9.67 2.60 8.73
C ARG A 326 -10.50 3.64 9.48
N ARG A 327 -10.25 3.82 10.78
CA ARG A 327 -10.82 4.92 11.58
C ARG A 327 -9.70 5.77 12.13
N MET A 328 -9.80 7.09 11.96
CA MET A 328 -8.93 8.02 12.67
C MET A 328 -9.26 7.98 14.16
N THR A 329 -8.23 7.84 14.98
CA THR A 329 -8.32 7.88 16.45
C THR A 329 -7.72 9.22 16.93
N GLY A 330 -8.09 9.68 18.13
CA GLY A 330 -7.62 10.98 18.65
C GLY A 330 -8.42 12.22 18.21
N VAL A 331 -9.56 12.04 17.51
CA VAL A 331 -10.43 13.13 17.07
C VAL A 331 -11.22 13.67 18.27
N GLY A 332 -10.68 14.67 18.96
CA GLY A 332 -11.24 15.22 20.19
C GLY A 332 -10.32 15.12 21.41
N GLY A 333 -9.10 14.59 21.22
CA GLY A 333 -8.13 14.35 22.28
C GLY A 333 -7.52 12.96 22.10
N ARG A 334 -6.21 12.86 22.26
CA ARG A 334 -5.46 11.60 22.16
C ARG A 334 -5.38 11.00 23.57
N PRO A 335 -6.11 9.91 23.88
CA PRO A 335 -5.93 9.23 25.15
C PRO A 335 -4.53 8.61 25.19
N GLU A 336 -3.87 8.70 26.33
CA GLU A 336 -2.50 8.23 26.50
C GLU A 336 -2.36 7.45 27.81
N VAL A 337 -1.68 6.31 27.75
CA VAL A 337 -1.29 5.57 28.95
C VAL A 337 -0.01 6.20 29.51
N VAL A 338 -0.11 6.75 30.71
CA VAL A 338 1.04 7.24 31.49
C VAL A 338 1.37 6.17 32.52
N LEU A 339 2.64 5.75 32.59
CA LEU A 339 3.12 4.88 33.65
C LEU A 339 3.86 5.72 34.65
N GLU A 340 3.52 5.57 35.92
CA GLU A 340 4.21 6.22 37.01
C GLU A 340 4.75 5.15 37.96
N GLY A 341 5.95 5.37 38.48
CA GLY A 341 6.58 4.54 39.49
C GLY A 341 6.84 5.33 40.77
N SER A 342 6.76 4.66 41.92
CA SER A 342 7.07 5.24 43.22
C SER A 342 7.78 4.23 44.11
N TYR A 343 8.88 4.64 44.74
CA TYR A 343 9.59 3.83 45.73
C TYR A 343 9.03 3.99 47.15
N ASP A 344 8.43 5.14 47.43
CA ASP A 344 7.92 5.53 48.76
C ASP A 344 6.39 5.54 48.86
N GLN A 345 5.70 5.20 47.76
CA GLN A 345 4.25 5.28 47.57
C GLN A 345 3.66 6.70 47.71
N ARG A 346 4.50 7.74 47.78
CA ARG A 346 4.09 9.13 47.98
C ARG A 346 4.48 10.02 46.80
N ALA A 347 5.73 9.92 46.34
CA ALA A 347 6.21 10.60 45.15
C ALA A 347 6.15 9.64 43.95
N TRP A 348 5.30 9.98 42.98
CA TRP A 348 5.17 9.24 41.72
C TRP A 348 5.91 9.99 40.62
N THR A 349 6.75 9.27 39.88
CA THR A 349 7.50 9.80 38.74
C THR A 349 7.08 9.08 37.47
N GLU A 350 6.75 9.84 36.42
CA GLU A 350 6.42 9.30 35.10
C GLU A 350 7.64 8.58 34.51
N ILE A 351 7.39 7.39 33.97
CA ILE A 351 8.35 6.62 33.18
C ILE A 351 8.17 7.06 31.73
N GLU A 352 9.02 7.98 31.28
CA GLU A 352 9.01 8.45 29.89
C GLU A 352 9.51 7.35 28.95
N PHE A 353 8.82 7.19 27.82
CA PHE A 353 9.24 6.29 26.75
C PHE A 353 10.07 7.04 25.70
N MET A 354 11.07 6.37 25.14
CA MET A 354 12.08 6.98 24.25
C MET A 354 11.51 7.63 23.00
N TYR A 355 10.44 7.07 22.42
CA TYR A 355 9.91 7.49 21.12
C TYR A 355 8.43 7.86 21.15
N LYS A 356 7.75 7.61 22.28
CA LYS A 356 6.35 7.97 22.49
C LYS A 356 6.21 9.48 22.63
N PRO A 357 5.35 10.14 21.84
CA PRO A 357 5.10 11.57 22.01
C PRO A 357 4.22 11.78 23.25
N GLY A 358 4.83 12.01 24.41
CA GLY A 358 4.16 12.34 25.68
C GLY A 358 4.41 13.79 26.12
N ASN A 359 5.66 14.24 26.06
CA ASN A 359 6.04 15.59 26.46
C ASN A 359 5.55 16.64 25.44
N VAL A 360 4.63 17.51 25.85
CA VAL A 360 4.02 18.55 25.01
C VAL A 360 4.99 19.70 24.71
N SER A 361 6.03 19.86 25.52
CA SER A 361 7.05 20.91 25.38
C SER A 361 8.18 20.52 24.42
N ALA A 362 8.26 19.24 24.04
CA ALA A 362 9.30 18.73 23.15
C ALA A 362 8.74 18.41 21.75
N ALA A 363 9.56 18.68 20.72
CA ALA A 363 9.24 18.23 19.38
C ALA A 363 9.36 16.69 19.29
N PRO A 364 8.40 15.98 18.69
CA PRO A 364 8.49 14.52 18.58
C PRO A 364 9.68 14.07 17.72
N PRO A 365 10.40 13.01 18.11
CA PRO A 365 11.56 12.52 17.37
C PRO A 365 11.15 11.94 16.01
N VAL A 366 12.06 12.05 15.03
CA VAL A 366 11.96 11.35 13.74
C VAL A 366 12.68 10.02 13.88
N VAL A 367 11.93 8.91 13.79
CA VAL A 367 12.41 7.56 14.14
C VAL A 367 12.48 6.65 12.92
N VAL A 368 11.99 7.08 11.75
CA VAL A 368 12.06 6.34 10.48
C VAL A 368 13.52 5.95 10.15
N PRO A 369 13.83 4.69 9.79
CA PRO A 369 12.93 3.56 9.52
C PRO A 369 12.68 2.63 10.73
N HIS A 370 13.18 2.98 11.91
CA HIS A 370 12.97 2.19 13.12
C HIS A 370 11.51 2.25 13.56
N GLN A 371 10.97 1.10 14.01
CA GLN A 371 9.63 1.02 14.57
C GLN A 371 9.69 0.75 16.08
N PRO A 372 9.40 1.74 16.93
CA PRO A 372 9.34 1.54 18.36
C PRO A 372 8.07 0.74 18.72
N ARG A 373 8.20 -0.58 18.79
CA ARG A 373 7.06 -1.52 18.91
C ARG A 373 6.28 -1.32 20.21
N LEU A 374 6.98 -1.08 21.32
CA LEU A 374 6.37 -0.87 22.63
C LEU A 374 5.62 0.45 22.67
N ASP A 375 6.27 1.55 22.32
CA ASP A 375 5.69 2.91 22.26
C ASP A 375 4.45 2.94 21.35
N TRP A 376 4.54 2.25 20.21
CA TRP A 376 3.43 2.13 19.28
C TRP A 376 2.29 1.29 19.86
N GLN A 377 2.58 0.21 20.60
CA GLN A 377 1.55 -0.56 21.31
C GLN A 377 0.90 0.22 22.45
N MET A 378 1.63 1.12 23.12
CA MET A 378 1.04 2.01 24.14
C MET A 378 -0.06 2.91 23.57
N TRP A 379 0.07 3.36 22.31
CA TRP A 379 -1.01 4.06 21.61
C TRP A 379 -2.29 3.20 21.52
N PHE A 380 -2.18 1.92 21.16
CA PHE A 380 -3.35 1.04 21.06
C PHE A 380 -3.92 0.67 22.42
N ALA A 381 -3.06 0.47 23.42
CA ALA A 381 -3.48 0.20 24.79
C ALA A 381 -4.36 1.33 25.34
N ALA A 382 -4.09 2.59 24.95
CA ALA A 382 -4.87 3.74 25.38
C ALA A 382 -6.30 3.81 24.79
N LEU A 383 -6.58 3.08 23.69
CA LEU A 383 -7.85 3.16 22.98
C LEU A 383 -8.95 2.24 23.56
N GLY A 384 -8.59 1.33 24.46
CA GLY A 384 -9.50 0.33 25.01
C GLY A 384 -9.33 0.13 26.51
N PRO A 385 -10.22 -0.65 27.15
CA PRO A 385 -10.08 -1.02 28.56
C PRO A 385 -8.84 -1.91 28.75
N HIS A 386 -8.29 -1.94 29.97
CA HIS A 386 -7.08 -2.73 30.32
C HIS A 386 -7.19 -4.22 29.97
N THR A 387 -8.40 -4.79 29.97
CA THR A 387 -8.66 -6.19 29.58
C THR A 387 -8.36 -6.48 28.11
N SER A 388 -8.37 -5.46 27.25
CA SER A 388 -8.06 -5.58 25.82
C SER A 388 -6.57 -5.79 25.54
N SER A 389 -5.69 -5.48 26.50
CA SER A 389 -4.24 -5.54 26.36
C SER A 389 -3.60 -6.40 27.45
N PRO A 390 -3.72 -7.75 27.41
CA PRO A 390 -3.16 -8.64 28.43
C PRO A 390 -1.63 -8.52 28.61
N TRP A 391 -0.94 -8.17 27.52
CA TRP A 391 0.51 -7.92 27.52
C TRP A 391 0.87 -6.75 28.46
N PHE A 392 0.00 -5.76 28.61
CA PHE A 392 0.23 -4.58 29.43
C PHE A 392 0.25 -4.93 30.92
N ALA A 393 -0.69 -5.76 31.39
CA ALA A 393 -0.69 -6.24 32.77
C ALA A 393 0.58 -7.05 33.09
N SER A 394 1.02 -7.89 32.14
CA SER A 394 2.27 -8.65 32.28
C SER A 394 3.50 -7.74 32.31
N PHE A 395 3.50 -6.67 31.51
CA PHE A 395 4.55 -5.66 31.48
C PHE A 395 4.66 -4.93 32.83
N VAL A 396 3.55 -4.41 33.36
CA VAL A 396 3.51 -3.76 34.68
C VAL A 396 3.96 -4.71 35.79
N HIS A 397 3.52 -5.97 35.75
CA HIS A 397 3.94 -6.97 36.73
C HIS A 397 5.46 -7.24 36.70
N ARG A 398 6.07 -7.25 35.52
CA ARG A 398 7.53 -7.42 35.37
C ARG A 398 8.31 -6.20 35.83
N LEU A 399 7.81 -5.00 35.56
CA LEU A 399 8.40 -3.76 36.09
C LEU A 399 8.42 -3.77 37.62
N LEU A 400 7.33 -4.20 38.26
CA LEU A 400 7.26 -4.33 39.73
C LEU A 400 8.24 -5.37 40.30
N GLN A 401 8.63 -6.37 39.51
CA GLN A 401 9.64 -7.36 39.90
C GLN A 401 11.07 -6.85 39.74
N GLY A 402 11.29 -5.68 39.15
CA GLY A 402 12.62 -5.15 38.85
C GLY A 402 13.41 -6.04 37.88
N LYS A 403 12.71 -6.80 37.02
CA LYS A 403 13.39 -7.64 36.01
C LYS A 403 13.93 -6.75 34.90
N GLU A 404 15.21 -6.91 34.61
CA GLU A 404 15.83 -6.36 33.40
C GLU A 404 15.26 -7.07 32.15
N ASP A 405 15.28 -6.36 31.02
CA ASP A 405 14.72 -6.79 29.72
C ASP A 405 15.40 -8.03 29.12
#